data_AF-A0A2A5D7A0-F1
#
_entry.id   AF-A0A2A5D7A0-F1
#
_cell.length_a   1.000
_cell.length_b   1.000
_cell.length_c   1.000
_cell.angle_alpha   90.00
_cell.angle_beta   90.00
_cell.angle_gamma   90.00
#
_symmetry.space_group_name_H-M   'P 1'
#
loop_
_entity.id
_entity.type
_entity.pdbx_description
1 polymer ?
#
loop_
_entity_poly.entity_id
_entity_poly.type
_entity_poly.pdbx_seq_one_letter_code
_entity_poly.pdbx_strand_id
1 'polypeptide(L)'
;MNRQEEVDAIVSEKRIVLASQVIPFGWLPYGMHALFRGKLLPAALCIFGLFLLGGLSLRRSYRTTLRAIVEGVGHGGKEKKGLEKSAVVESLSKPQGILLVERKLRWVGEATSGIAFANLRSLMRAPETKMMLLGPIIMFGFMGMMMAKNDDLESLRFWAPAVNLGAISVGLISINQLLQNQFGLDRAGFRAFLLSPVPRFQILVGKNLTVAPFGIGIGFFAMLGLQWFLPSDVEHFLGAMVQVFSAFLLLCLLGNLMSIYAPVRMRELGTKAVKPKFATFILQFLTLIFVPLTLSPLLLPWVLEFMFGGGAVPVFLLMHLLMFAAIALLYRWLVRQQGELLQSREQEILDVLTRD
;
A
#
# COMPACT_ATOMS: atom_id res chain seq x y z
N MET A 1 24.09 -35.22 -12.07
CA MET A 1 23.24 -34.68 -11.01
C MET A 1 23.88 -35.04 -9.69
N ASN A 2 24.26 -34.03 -8.93
CA ASN A 2 25.04 -34.16 -7.71
C ASN A 2 24.12 -34.57 -6.55
N ARG A 3 24.57 -35.44 -5.64
CA ARG A 3 23.75 -35.91 -4.50
C ARG A 3 23.20 -34.75 -3.65
N GLN A 4 23.92 -33.63 -3.64
CA GLN A 4 23.53 -32.40 -2.97
C GLN A 4 22.29 -31.74 -3.62
N GLU A 5 22.23 -31.70 -4.95
CA GLU A 5 21.10 -31.12 -5.70
C GLU A 5 19.80 -31.89 -5.41
N GLU A 6 19.90 -33.22 -5.28
CA GLU A 6 18.75 -34.08 -4.97
C GLU A 6 18.20 -33.82 -3.55
N VAL A 7 19.10 -33.61 -2.57
CA VAL A 7 18.70 -33.27 -1.19
C VAL A 7 18.03 -31.89 -1.15
N ASP A 8 18.60 -30.90 -1.84
CA ASP A 8 18.07 -29.54 -1.84
C ASP A 8 16.70 -29.48 -2.54
N ALA A 9 16.51 -30.25 -3.62
CA ALA A 9 15.21 -30.40 -4.29
C ALA A 9 14.14 -30.98 -3.35
N ILE A 10 14.47 -32.05 -2.60
CA ILE A 10 13.54 -32.67 -1.63
C ILE A 10 13.20 -31.71 -0.49
N VAL A 11 14.17 -30.95 0.00
CA VAL A 11 13.95 -29.95 1.07
C VAL A 11 13.05 -28.83 0.57
N SER A 12 13.27 -28.34 -0.65
CA SER A 12 12.43 -27.32 -1.29
C SER A 12 10.99 -27.80 -1.48
N GLU A 13 10.78 -29.01 -2.02
CA GLU A 13 9.45 -29.60 -2.21
C GLU A 13 8.69 -29.68 -0.88
N LYS A 14 9.35 -30.16 0.19
CA LYS A 14 8.74 -30.23 1.53
C LYS A 14 8.31 -28.86 2.05
N ARG A 15 9.13 -27.82 1.85
CA ARG A 15 8.80 -26.44 2.27
C ARG A 15 7.59 -25.90 1.50
N ILE A 16 7.53 -26.12 0.18
CA ILE A 16 6.41 -25.68 -0.65
C ILE A 16 5.11 -26.38 -0.24
N VAL A 17 5.17 -27.69 -0.01
CA VAL A 17 4.02 -28.47 0.45
C VAL A 17 3.54 -28.00 1.83
N LEU A 18 4.46 -27.73 2.76
CA LEU A 18 4.12 -27.25 4.10
C LEU A 18 3.52 -25.83 4.05
N ALA A 19 4.09 -24.92 3.25
CA ALA A 19 3.54 -23.59 3.05
C ALA A 19 2.13 -23.65 2.45
N SER A 20 1.91 -24.55 1.49
CA SER A 20 0.61 -24.73 0.82
C SER A 20 -0.46 -25.29 1.75
N GLN A 21 -0.09 -26.02 2.80
CA GLN A 21 -1.02 -26.51 3.83
C GLN A 21 -1.47 -25.41 4.79
N VAL A 22 -0.60 -24.45 5.07
CA VAL A 22 -0.87 -23.39 6.07
C VAL A 22 -1.61 -22.20 5.46
N ILE A 23 -1.23 -21.81 4.24
CA ILE A 23 -1.75 -20.59 3.61
C ILE A 23 -3.05 -20.91 2.86
N PRO A 24 -4.18 -20.23 3.11
CA PRO A 24 -5.45 -20.51 2.44
C PRO A 24 -5.37 -20.52 0.90
N PHE A 25 -4.57 -19.63 0.31
CA PHE A 25 -4.33 -19.62 -1.14
C PHE A 25 -3.64 -20.91 -1.65
N GLY A 26 -2.81 -21.53 -0.82
CA GLY A 26 -2.14 -22.80 -1.11
C GLY A 26 -3.03 -24.03 -0.96
N TRP A 27 -4.21 -23.90 -0.34
CA TRP A 27 -5.15 -25.01 -0.18
C TRP A 27 -5.67 -25.53 -1.52
N LEU A 28 -5.84 -24.65 -2.51
CA LEU A 28 -6.29 -25.06 -3.85
C LEU A 28 -5.25 -25.96 -4.55
N PRO A 29 -3.98 -25.55 -4.76
CA PRO A 29 -2.99 -26.42 -5.37
C PRO A 29 -2.68 -27.67 -4.52
N TYR A 30 -2.66 -27.55 -3.18
CA TYR A 30 -2.46 -28.71 -2.30
C TYR A 30 -3.62 -29.71 -2.40
N GLY A 31 -4.86 -29.24 -2.45
CA GLY A 31 -6.05 -30.07 -2.64
C GLY A 31 -6.03 -30.81 -3.99
N MET A 32 -5.67 -30.11 -5.07
CA MET A 32 -5.48 -30.73 -6.39
C MET A 32 -4.38 -31.80 -6.37
N HIS A 33 -3.24 -31.50 -5.76
CA HIS A 33 -2.13 -32.46 -5.61
C HIS A 33 -2.54 -33.70 -4.81
N ALA A 34 -3.29 -33.52 -3.72
CA ALA A 34 -3.83 -34.63 -2.92
C ALA A 34 -4.82 -35.48 -3.73
N LEU A 35 -5.68 -34.83 -4.53
CA LEU A 35 -6.63 -35.51 -5.40
C LEU A 35 -5.92 -36.40 -6.44
N PHE A 36 -4.87 -35.91 -7.08
CA PHE A 36 -4.05 -36.70 -8.02
C PHE A 36 -3.35 -37.89 -7.35
N ARG A 37 -3.07 -37.82 -6.05
CA ARG A 37 -2.53 -38.94 -5.26
C ARG A 37 -3.61 -39.87 -4.69
N GLY A 38 -4.87 -39.73 -5.13
CA GLY A 38 -6.00 -40.54 -4.65
C GLY A 38 -6.45 -40.22 -3.22
N LYS A 39 -5.97 -39.13 -2.62
CA LYS A 39 -6.32 -38.70 -1.26
C LYS A 39 -7.50 -37.73 -1.32
N LEU A 40 -8.72 -38.26 -1.26
CA LEU A 40 -9.96 -37.47 -1.35
C LEU A 40 -10.17 -36.53 -0.13
N LEU A 41 -9.84 -37.01 1.08
CA LEU A 41 -10.14 -36.26 2.30
C LEU A 41 -9.40 -34.91 2.38
N PRO A 42 -8.07 -34.80 2.14
CA PRO A 42 -7.38 -33.50 2.14
C PRO A 42 -7.93 -32.55 1.07
N ALA A 43 -8.25 -33.06 -0.13
CA ALA A 43 -8.84 -32.26 -1.19
C ALA A 43 -10.19 -31.66 -0.78
N ALA A 44 -11.07 -32.47 -0.18
CA ALA A 44 -12.36 -32.03 0.33
C ALA A 44 -12.22 -30.99 1.47
N LEU A 45 -11.28 -31.20 2.40
CA LEU A 45 -11.01 -30.26 3.50
C LEU A 45 -10.51 -28.90 2.98
N CYS A 46 -9.65 -28.90 1.97
CA CYS A 46 -9.18 -27.66 1.33
C CYS A 46 -10.32 -26.88 0.67
N ILE A 47 -11.18 -27.56 -0.11
CA ILE A 47 -12.34 -26.94 -0.74
C ILE A 47 -13.30 -26.40 0.32
N PHE A 48 -13.64 -27.20 1.33
CA PHE A 48 -14.53 -26.81 2.42
C PHE A 48 -13.98 -25.61 3.21
N GLY A 49 -12.67 -25.62 3.50
CA GLY A 49 -11.99 -24.50 4.16
C GLY A 49 -12.08 -23.20 3.35
N LEU A 50 -11.87 -23.27 2.04
CA LEU A 50 -12.02 -22.11 1.15
C LEU A 50 -13.47 -21.59 1.10
N PHE A 51 -14.46 -22.50 1.04
CA PHE A 51 -15.87 -22.13 1.09
C PHE A 51 -16.25 -21.48 2.43
N LEU A 52 -15.76 -22.02 3.56
CA LEU A 52 -15.99 -21.42 4.88
C LEU A 52 -15.37 -20.03 4.99
N LEU A 53 -14.12 -19.86 4.54
CA LEU A 53 -13.46 -18.55 4.53
C LEU A 53 -14.22 -17.54 3.67
N GLY A 54 -14.62 -17.93 2.46
CA GLY A 54 -15.43 -17.11 1.57
C GLY A 54 -16.78 -16.75 2.19
N GLY A 55 -17.50 -17.73 2.74
CA GLY A 55 -18.79 -17.54 3.38
C GLY A 55 -18.73 -16.66 4.63
N LEU A 56 -17.73 -16.85 5.50
CA LEU A 56 -17.50 -16.00 6.68
C LEU A 56 -17.14 -14.57 6.28
N SER A 57 -16.30 -14.40 5.26
CA SER A 57 -15.93 -13.09 4.72
C SER A 57 -17.15 -12.35 4.16
N LEU A 58 -17.95 -13.02 3.33
CA LEU A 58 -19.20 -12.48 2.76
C LEU A 58 -20.21 -12.15 3.85
N ARG A 59 -20.43 -13.04 4.82
CA ARG A 59 -21.34 -12.80 5.95
C ARG A 59 -20.92 -11.58 6.77
N ARG A 60 -19.62 -11.43 7.04
CA ARG A 60 -19.08 -10.27 7.74
C ARG A 60 -19.30 -8.99 6.93
N SER A 61 -18.95 -9.01 5.65
CA SER A 61 -19.12 -7.88 4.73
C SER A 61 -20.60 -7.46 4.62
N TYR A 62 -21.50 -8.42 4.41
CA TYR A 62 -22.94 -8.22 4.34
C TYR A 62 -23.48 -7.59 5.64
N ARG A 63 -23.09 -8.11 6.81
CA ARG A 63 -23.48 -7.52 8.11
C ARG A 63 -22.97 -6.10 8.28
N THR A 64 -21.74 -5.80 7.84
CA THR A 64 -21.21 -4.43 7.92
C THR A 64 -21.94 -3.47 6.99
N THR A 65 -22.30 -3.92 5.78
CA THR A 65 -23.07 -3.11 4.82
C THR A 65 -24.49 -2.87 5.33
N LEU A 66 -25.18 -3.90 5.81
CA LEU A 66 -26.50 -3.75 6.43
C LEU A 66 -26.45 -2.79 7.61
N ARG A 67 -25.45 -2.91 8.48
CA ARG A 67 -25.29 -2.00 9.62
C ARG A 67 -25.11 -0.56 9.15
N ALA A 68 -24.26 -0.32 8.15
CA ALA A 68 -24.04 1.02 7.59
C ALA A 68 -25.32 1.63 6.97
N ILE A 69 -26.14 0.81 6.30
CA ILE A 69 -27.41 1.23 5.71
C ILE A 69 -28.47 1.49 6.79
N VAL A 70 -28.64 0.57 7.74
CA VAL A 70 -29.69 0.63 8.78
C VAL A 70 -29.40 1.71 9.82
N GLU A 71 -28.15 1.86 10.26
CA GLU A 71 -27.77 2.86 11.26
C GLU A 71 -27.65 4.28 10.66
N GLY A 72 -27.88 4.46 9.36
CA GLY A 72 -27.83 5.79 8.71
C GLY A 72 -26.43 6.43 8.77
N VAL A 73 -25.38 5.65 9.06
CA VAL A 73 -24.00 6.15 9.14
C VAL A 73 -23.45 6.56 7.76
N GLY A 74 -24.17 6.21 6.68
CA GLY A 74 -23.99 6.82 5.36
C GLY A 74 -24.62 8.22 5.30
N HIS A 75 -23.81 9.23 5.57
CA HIS A 75 -24.23 10.63 5.54
C HIS A 75 -24.55 11.14 4.14
N GLY A 76 -25.77 11.64 4.00
CA GLY A 76 -26.21 12.60 3.01
C GLY A 76 -27.46 13.25 3.58
N GLY A 77 -27.31 14.39 4.24
CA GLY A 77 -28.36 15.07 4.99
C GLY A 77 -29.61 15.32 4.15
N LYS A 78 -30.66 14.54 4.40
CA LYS A 78 -31.95 15.16 4.67
C LYS A 78 -31.95 15.48 6.15
N GLU A 79 -31.74 16.75 6.46
CA GLU A 79 -32.14 17.36 7.72
C GLU A 79 -33.51 16.78 8.10
N LYS A 80 -33.54 15.89 9.11
CA LYS A 80 -34.72 15.82 9.95
C LYS A 80 -34.69 17.09 10.79
N LYS A 81 -35.17 18.19 10.20
CA LYS A 81 -35.81 19.28 10.94
C LYS A 81 -36.99 18.65 11.66
N GLY A 82 -36.75 18.30 12.91
CA GLY A 82 -37.73 17.68 13.78
C GLY A 82 -37.27 17.90 15.20
N LEU A 83 -37.55 19.10 15.69
CA LEU A 83 -37.78 19.43 17.09
C LEU A 83 -37.86 18.20 18.00
N GLU A 84 -36.84 17.97 18.81
CA GLU A 84 -37.09 17.44 20.15
C GLU A 84 -36.08 18.04 21.13
N LYS A 85 -36.64 18.92 21.94
CA LYS A 85 -36.02 19.61 23.07
C LYS A 85 -35.55 18.59 24.10
N SER A 86 -34.42 18.91 24.71
CA SER A 86 -34.14 18.65 26.13
C SER A 86 -34.53 17.27 26.67
N ALA A 87 -33.66 16.29 26.44
CA ALA A 87 -33.34 15.35 27.49
C ALA A 87 -31.83 15.39 27.69
N VAL A 88 -31.42 16.24 28.62
CA VAL A 88 -30.14 16.17 29.32
C VAL A 88 -30.10 14.80 29.99
N VAL A 89 -29.67 13.78 29.24
CA VAL A 89 -29.31 12.48 29.82
C VAL A 89 -27.80 12.49 29.97
N GLU A 90 -27.46 12.84 31.20
CA GLU A 90 -26.30 12.49 32.02
C GLU A 90 -25.81 11.04 31.77
N SER A 91 -25.41 10.72 30.54
CA SER A 91 -24.69 9.48 30.24
C SER A 91 -23.24 9.72 30.64
N LEU A 92 -22.99 9.47 31.92
CA LEU A 92 -21.68 9.40 32.55
C LEU A 92 -20.69 8.69 31.62
N SER A 93 -19.80 9.50 31.05
CA SER A 93 -18.37 9.30 30.88
C SER A 93 -17.87 7.86 31.10
N LYS A 94 -18.32 6.91 30.28
CA LYS A 94 -17.51 5.70 30.09
C LYS A 94 -16.18 6.18 29.54
N PRO A 95 -15.02 5.79 30.12
CA PRO A 95 -13.73 6.19 29.60
C PRO A 95 -13.65 5.70 28.16
N GLN A 96 -13.88 6.61 27.21
CA GLN A 96 -13.68 6.33 25.80
C GLN A 96 -12.18 6.17 25.67
N GLY A 97 -11.72 4.92 25.52
CA GLY A 97 -10.32 4.64 25.31
C GLY A 97 -9.78 5.51 24.18
N ILE A 98 -8.53 5.97 24.33
CA ILE A 98 -7.86 6.94 23.45
C ILE A 98 -8.20 6.64 22.00
N LEU A 99 -8.94 7.55 21.36
CA LEU A 99 -9.35 7.39 19.97
C LEU A 99 -8.08 7.39 19.11
N LEU A 100 -8.03 6.58 18.05
CA LEU A 100 -6.88 6.58 17.11
C LEU A 100 -6.49 7.98 16.63
N VAL A 101 -7.46 8.89 16.53
CA VAL A 101 -7.30 10.28 16.10
C VAL A 101 -6.58 11.15 17.14
N GLU A 102 -6.63 10.77 18.42
CA GLU A 102 -5.97 11.46 19.52
C GLU A 102 -4.49 11.05 19.68
N ARG A 103 -4.05 10.03 18.93
CA ARG A 103 -2.64 9.61 18.96
C ARG A 103 -1.76 10.67 18.30
N LYS A 104 -0.70 11.06 18.99
CA LYS A 104 0.31 12.00 18.48
C LYS A 104 1.54 11.22 18.02
N LEU A 105 2.03 11.50 16.81
CA LEU A 105 3.33 11.01 16.35
C LEU A 105 4.41 11.98 16.85
N ARG A 106 5.40 11.48 17.59
CA ARG A 106 6.41 12.34 18.26
C ARG A 106 7.27 13.16 17.31
N TRP A 107 7.42 12.73 16.06
CA TRP A 107 8.30 13.34 15.06
C TRP A 107 7.58 14.24 14.03
N VAL A 108 6.26 14.41 14.14
CA VAL A 108 5.51 15.36 13.29
C VAL A 108 4.59 16.24 14.13
N GLY A 109 4.18 17.38 13.57
CA GLY A 109 3.25 18.28 14.22
C GLY A 109 1.91 17.62 14.55
N GLU A 110 1.22 18.16 15.55
CA GLU A 110 -0.09 17.68 16.00
C GLU A 110 -1.13 17.69 14.87
N ALA A 111 -1.17 18.78 14.09
CA ALA A 111 -2.04 18.88 12.92
C ALA A 111 -1.77 17.76 11.90
N THR A 112 -0.50 17.53 11.54
CA THR A 112 -0.09 16.45 10.62
C THR A 112 -0.49 15.07 11.15
N SER A 113 -0.32 14.82 12.45
CA SER A 113 -0.73 13.55 13.09
C SER A 113 -2.24 13.35 13.01
N GLY A 114 -3.02 14.39 13.34
CA GLY A 114 -4.48 14.35 13.28
C GLY A 114 -4.99 14.07 11.86
N ILE A 115 -4.41 14.75 10.85
CA ILE A 115 -4.70 14.51 9.44
C ILE A 115 -4.39 13.06 9.07
N ALA A 116 -3.22 12.54 9.44
CA ALA A 116 -2.79 11.20 9.10
C ALA A 116 -3.72 10.13 9.71
N PHE A 117 -4.01 10.20 11.01
CA PHE A 117 -4.85 9.20 11.68
C PHE A 117 -6.33 9.29 11.31
N ALA A 118 -6.87 10.49 11.10
CA ALA A 118 -8.24 10.65 10.64
C ALA A 118 -8.44 10.03 9.24
N ASN A 119 -7.53 10.34 8.30
CA ASN A 119 -7.56 9.75 6.98
C ASN A 119 -7.29 8.24 7.00
N LEU A 120 -6.37 7.76 7.84
CA LEU A 120 -6.03 6.35 7.91
C LEU A 120 -7.23 5.54 8.38
N ARG A 121 -7.93 6.04 9.40
CA ARG A 121 -9.20 5.47 9.86
C ARG A 121 -10.25 5.44 8.76
N SER A 122 -10.33 6.49 7.94
CA SER A 122 -11.22 6.53 6.78
C SER A 122 -10.88 5.45 5.75
N LEU A 123 -9.61 5.37 5.33
CA LEU A 123 -9.12 4.35 4.38
C LEU A 123 -9.31 2.92 4.91
N MET A 124 -9.05 2.66 6.19
CA MET A 124 -9.26 1.34 6.79
C MET A 124 -10.73 0.93 6.87
N ARG A 125 -11.66 1.89 6.82
CA ARG A 125 -13.10 1.62 6.78
C ARG A 125 -13.58 1.38 5.35
N ALA A 126 -12.99 2.07 4.38
CA ALA A 126 -13.34 1.95 2.96
C ALA A 126 -13.14 0.51 2.44
N PRO A 127 -14.19 -0.17 1.95
CA PRO A 127 -14.06 -1.49 1.34
C PRO A 127 -13.21 -1.46 0.07
N GLU A 128 -13.22 -0.36 -0.67
CA GLU A 128 -12.47 -0.17 -1.91
C GLU A 128 -10.96 -0.24 -1.67
N THR A 129 -10.48 0.43 -0.61
CA THR A 129 -9.07 0.37 -0.22
C THR A 129 -8.65 -1.07 0.11
N LYS A 130 -9.48 -1.84 0.80
CA LYS A 130 -9.18 -3.26 1.10
C LYS A 130 -9.11 -4.10 -0.15
N MET A 131 -10.01 -3.89 -1.11
CA MET A 131 -9.98 -4.59 -2.39
C MET A 131 -8.72 -4.22 -3.18
N MET A 132 -8.31 -2.96 -3.16
CA MET A 132 -7.09 -2.49 -3.82
C MET A 132 -5.83 -3.11 -3.21
N LEU A 133 -5.77 -3.24 -1.88
CA LEU A 133 -4.65 -3.89 -1.17
C LEU A 133 -4.58 -5.41 -1.41
N LEU A 134 -5.66 -6.04 -1.85
CA LEU A 134 -5.67 -7.47 -2.17
C LEU A 134 -4.87 -7.76 -3.46
N GLY A 135 -4.92 -6.86 -4.43
CA GLY A 135 -4.20 -6.97 -5.70
C GLY A 135 -2.71 -7.30 -5.57
N PRO A 136 -1.89 -6.49 -4.87
CA PRO A 136 -0.46 -6.77 -4.71
C PRO A 136 -0.21 -8.07 -3.94
N ILE A 137 -1.05 -8.42 -2.96
CA ILE A 137 -0.91 -9.69 -2.21
C ILE A 137 -1.06 -10.88 -3.14
N ILE A 138 -2.11 -10.88 -3.99
CA ILE A 138 -2.34 -11.93 -4.98
C ILE A 138 -1.17 -12.00 -5.97
N MET A 139 -0.73 -10.85 -6.48
CA MET A 139 0.36 -10.76 -7.45
C MET A 139 1.68 -11.29 -6.88
N PHE A 140 2.03 -10.97 -5.62
CA PHE A 140 3.21 -11.56 -4.98
C PHE A 140 3.06 -13.05 -4.72
N GLY A 141 1.85 -13.54 -4.42
CA GLY A 141 1.57 -14.97 -4.38
C GLY A 141 1.86 -15.66 -5.72
N PHE A 142 1.38 -15.08 -6.83
CA PHE A 142 1.68 -15.58 -8.17
C PHE A 142 3.17 -15.53 -8.49
N MET A 143 3.83 -14.41 -8.20
CA MET A 143 5.27 -14.26 -8.44
C MET A 143 6.08 -15.29 -7.66
N GLY A 144 5.79 -15.48 -6.37
CA GLY A 144 6.43 -16.51 -5.55
C GLY A 144 6.20 -17.93 -6.08
N MET A 145 4.99 -18.25 -6.56
CA MET A 145 4.71 -19.54 -7.21
C MET A 145 5.48 -19.73 -8.52
N MET A 146 5.64 -18.69 -9.34
CA MET A 146 6.43 -18.75 -10.57
C MET A 146 7.92 -18.98 -10.26
N MET A 147 8.45 -18.28 -9.25
CA MET A 147 9.84 -18.42 -8.82
C MET A 147 10.13 -19.80 -8.24
N ALA A 148 9.19 -20.37 -7.47
CA ALA A 148 9.33 -21.71 -6.89
C ALA A 148 9.39 -22.84 -7.94
N LYS A 149 8.98 -22.57 -9.19
CA LYS A 149 9.03 -23.53 -10.30
C LYS A 149 10.23 -23.35 -11.23
N ASN A 150 11.00 -22.29 -11.05
CA ASN A 150 12.09 -21.98 -11.96
C ASN A 150 13.37 -22.65 -11.45
N ASP A 151 13.94 -23.57 -12.23
CA ASP A 151 15.16 -24.30 -11.86
C ASP A 151 16.41 -23.39 -11.93
N ASP A 152 16.34 -22.26 -12.64
CA ASP A 152 17.44 -21.31 -12.81
C ASP A 152 17.47 -20.23 -11.70
N LEU A 153 17.44 -20.66 -10.44
CA LEU A 153 17.52 -19.75 -9.28
C LEU A 153 18.91 -19.10 -9.17
N GLU A 154 19.96 -19.71 -9.70
CA GLU A 154 21.32 -19.17 -9.64
C GLU A 154 21.46 -17.91 -10.49
N SER A 155 20.95 -17.91 -11.73
CA SER A 155 20.90 -16.71 -12.58
C SER A 155 20.09 -15.59 -11.91
N LEU A 156 18.96 -15.92 -11.27
CA LEU A 156 18.13 -14.95 -10.56
C LEU A 156 18.82 -14.32 -9.34
N ARG A 157 19.73 -15.02 -8.67
CA ARG A 157 20.49 -14.47 -7.54
C ARG A 157 21.39 -13.31 -7.96
N PHE A 158 22.02 -13.40 -9.13
CA PHE A 158 22.80 -12.29 -9.68
C PHE A 158 21.92 -11.04 -9.91
N TRP A 159 20.68 -11.24 -10.36
CA TRP A 159 19.71 -10.17 -10.57
C TRP A 159 18.89 -9.80 -9.33
N ALA A 160 19.20 -10.35 -8.14
CA ALA A 160 18.38 -10.18 -6.95
C ALA A 160 18.09 -8.70 -6.59
N PRO A 161 19.06 -7.75 -6.67
CA PRO A 161 18.77 -6.34 -6.41
C PRO A 161 17.76 -5.72 -7.38
N ALA A 162 17.83 -6.09 -8.67
CA ALA A 162 16.87 -5.65 -9.67
C ALA A 162 15.49 -6.29 -9.46
N VAL A 163 15.44 -7.58 -9.11
CA VAL A 163 14.21 -8.29 -8.74
C VAL A 163 13.56 -7.67 -7.50
N ASN A 164 14.37 -7.32 -6.49
CA ASN A 164 13.90 -6.62 -5.29
C ASN A 164 13.27 -5.28 -5.65
N LEU A 165 13.94 -4.44 -6.44
CA LEU A 165 13.36 -3.17 -6.90
C LEU A 165 12.08 -3.40 -7.71
N GLY A 166 12.05 -4.41 -8.58
CA GLY A 166 10.87 -4.78 -9.35
C GLY A 166 9.69 -5.12 -8.45
N ALA A 167 9.88 -5.96 -7.44
CA ALA A 167 8.85 -6.31 -6.48
C ALA A 167 8.39 -5.12 -5.64
N ILE A 168 9.31 -4.28 -5.16
CA ILE A 168 8.97 -3.03 -4.47
C ILE A 168 8.11 -2.14 -5.38
N SER A 169 8.54 -1.94 -6.62
CA SER A 169 7.87 -1.10 -7.61
C SER A 169 6.46 -1.61 -7.88
N VAL A 170 6.30 -2.91 -8.10
CA VAL A 170 5.02 -3.59 -8.31
C VAL A 170 4.09 -3.40 -7.12
N GLY A 171 4.60 -3.57 -5.89
CA GLY A 171 3.85 -3.32 -4.66
C GLY A 171 3.41 -1.86 -4.50
N LEU A 172 4.32 -0.92 -4.78
CA LEU A 172 4.04 0.51 -4.65
C LEU A 172 3.15 1.05 -5.78
N ILE A 173 3.26 0.55 -7.01
CA ILE A 173 2.36 0.88 -8.13
C ILE A 173 0.92 0.53 -7.78
N SER A 174 0.68 -0.55 -7.03
CA SER A 174 -0.67 -0.92 -6.61
C SER A 174 -1.35 0.12 -5.72
N ILE A 175 -0.58 0.86 -4.92
CA ILE A 175 -1.10 1.95 -4.06
C ILE A 175 -0.99 3.33 -4.68
N ASN A 176 -0.35 3.44 -5.85
CA ASN A 176 -0.12 4.69 -6.55
C ASN A 176 -1.43 5.44 -6.85
N GLN A 177 -2.53 4.72 -7.12
CA GLN A 177 -3.85 5.33 -7.30
C GLN A 177 -4.35 6.08 -6.06
N LEU A 178 -4.03 5.62 -4.85
CA LEU A 178 -4.36 6.36 -3.62
C LEU A 178 -3.52 7.62 -3.49
N LEU A 179 -2.24 7.56 -3.87
CA LEU A 179 -1.31 8.70 -3.78
C LEU A 179 -1.62 9.77 -4.84
N GLN A 180 -1.97 9.37 -6.06
CA GLN A 180 -2.21 10.29 -7.17
C GLN A 180 -3.53 11.06 -7.08
N ASN A 181 -4.47 10.62 -6.25
CA ASN A 181 -5.79 11.22 -6.16
C ASN A 181 -6.29 11.38 -4.71
N GLN A 182 -5.39 11.75 -3.80
CA GLN A 182 -5.69 11.87 -2.37
C GLN A 182 -6.81 12.87 -2.06
N PHE A 183 -6.86 14.01 -2.77
CA PHE A 183 -7.91 15.02 -2.58
C PHE A 183 -9.25 14.60 -3.20
N GLY A 184 -9.21 13.86 -4.31
CA GLY A 184 -10.40 13.32 -4.96
C GLY A 184 -11.11 12.26 -4.14
N LEU A 185 -10.33 11.46 -3.38
CA LEU A 185 -10.80 10.45 -2.45
C LEU A 185 -11.36 11.03 -1.15
N ASP A 186 -10.83 12.15 -0.66
CA ASP A 186 -11.23 12.80 0.59
C ASP A 186 -11.66 14.26 0.38
N ARG A 187 -12.77 14.46 -0.32
CA ARG A 187 -13.27 15.80 -0.63
C ARG A 187 -13.76 16.57 0.58
N ALA A 188 -14.46 15.88 1.48
CA ALA A 188 -14.97 16.49 2.70
C ALA A 188 -13.81 16.96 3.58
N GLY A 189 -12.77 16.12 3.74
CA GLY A 189 -11.55 16.52 4.42
C GLY A 189 -10.84 17.66 3.70
N PHE A 190 -10.80 17.66 2.36
CA PHE A 190 -10.20 18.79 1.61
C PHE A 190 -10.85 20.13 1.94
N ARG A 191 -12.18 20.22 1.98
CA ARG A 191 -12.89 21.45 2.39
C ARG A 191 -12.54 21.88 3.81
N ALA A 192 -12.42 20.93 4.74
CA ALA A 192 -11.99 21.22 6.10
C ALA A 192 -10.54 21.72 6.15
N PHE A 193 -9.64 21.17 5.32
CA PHE A 193 -8.25 21.63 5.25
C PHE A 193 -8.13 23.05 4.71
N LEU A 194 -8.95 23.44 3.72
CA LEU A 194 -8.97 24.80 3.18
C LEU A 194 -9.24 25.84 4.27
N LEU A 195 -10.20 25.55 5.16
CA LEU A 195 -10.58 26.42 6.28
C LEU A 195 -9.62 26.34 7.46
N SER A 196 -8.74 25.34 7.51
CA SER A 196 -7.79 25.17 8.60
C SER A 196 -6.59 26.10 8.44
N PRO A 197 -6.04 26.67 9.53
CA PRO A 197 -4.83 27.49 9.51
C PRO A 197 -3.54 26.65 9.36
N VAL A 198 -3.66 25.40 8.93
CA VAL A 198 -2.53 24.46 8.83
C VAL A 198 -1.75 24.74 7.54
N PRO A 199 -0.42 24.89 7.60
CA PRO A 199 0.41 25.04 6.41
C PRO A 199 0.24 23.87 5.44
N ARG A 200 0.14 24.18 4.14
CA ARG A 200 -0.24 23.19 3.12
C ARG A 200 0.73 22.03 2.96
N PHE A 201 2.02 22.27 3.18
CA PHE A 201 3.01 21.19 3.20
C PHE A 201 2.73 20.18 4.34
N GLN A 202 2.19 20.60 5.48
CA GLN A 202 1.85 19.70 6.59
C GLN A 202 0.65 18.82 6.25
N ILE A 203 -0.29 19.33 5.45
CA ILE A 203 -1.42 18.55 4.93
C ILE A 203 -0.89 17.46 4.00
N LEU A 204 0.02 17.81 3.07
CA LEU A 204 0.66 16.83 2.17
C LEU A 204 1.43 15.75 2.94
N VAL A 205 2.24 16.12 3.94
CA VAL A 205 2.94 15.14 4.79
C VAL A 205 1.94 14.24 5.53
N GLY A 206 0.85 14.79 6.08
CA GLY A 206 -0.17 14.02 6.78
C GLY A 206 -0.87 13.02 5.85
N LYS A 207 -1.15 13.43 4.61
CA LYS A 207 -1.71 12.55 3.58
C LYS A 207 -0.74 11.45 3.16
N ASN A 208 0.55 11.75 3.02
CA ASN A 208 1.56 10.72 2.73
C ASN A 208 1.70 9.72 3.89
N LEU A 209 1.73 10.20 5.13
CA LEU A 209 1.74 9.35 6.32
C LEU A 209 0.49 8.47 6.44
N THR A 210 -0.65 8.91 5.89
CA THR A 210 -1.86 8.09 5.81
C THR A 210 -1.62 6.82 4.99
N VAL A 211 -0.90 6.94 3.87
CA VAL A 211 -0.69 5.84 2.92
C VAL A 211 0.54 5.01 3.29
N ALA A 212 1.45 5.54 4.10
CA ALA A 212 2.70 4.90 4.50
C ALA A 212 2.55 3.46 5.06
N PRO A 213 1.58 3.14 5.95
CA PRO A 213 1.41 1.78 6.46
C PRO A 213 1.11 0.77 5.34
N PHE A 214 0.43 1.20 4.27
CA PHE A 214 0.14 0.35 3.13
C PHE A 214 1.33 0.23 2.20
N GLY A 215 1.95 1.35 1.81
CA GLY A 215 3.09 1.32 0.88
C GLY A 215 4.31 0.62 1.45
N ILE A 216 4.73 1.04 2.64
CA ILE A 216 5.89 0.45 3.32
C ILE A 216 5.55 -0.97 3.78
N GLY A 217 4.35 -1.20 4.32
CA GLY A 217 3.93 -2.54 4.75
C GLY A 217 3.93 -3.55 3.61
N ILE A 218 3.34 -3.21 2.46
CA ILE A 218 3.35 -4.07 1.27
C ILE A 218 4.78 -4.31 0.79
N GLY A 219 5.61 -3.26 0.69
CA GLY A 219 7.02 -3.41 0.30
C GLY A 219 7.79 -4.32 1.25
N PHE A 220 7.61 -4.15 2.56
CA PHE A 220 8.23 -4.97 3.59
C PHE A 220 7.83 -6.45 3.46
N PHE A 221 6.53 -6.76 3.32
CA PHE A 221 6.07 -8.13 3.12
C PHE A 221 6.54 -8.73 1.79
N ALA A 222 6.61 -7.92 0.72
CA ALA A 222 7.17 -8.35 -0.56
C ALA A 222 8.63 -8.78 -0.41
N MET A 223 9.42 -8.01 0.32
CA MET A 223 10.84 -8.32 0.57
C MET A 223 11.02 -9.53 1.49
N LEU A 224 10.18 -9.70 2.51
CA LEU A 224 10.19 -10.94 3.32
C LEU A 224 9.84 -12.16 2.47
N GLY A 225 8.85 -12.03 1.59
CA GLY A 225 8.49 -13.08 0.63
C GLY A 225 9.65 -13.39 -0.31
N LEU A 226 10.28 -12.37 -0.90
CA LEU A 226 11.45 -12.55 -1.76
C LEU A 226 12.61 -13.19 -1.01
N GLN A 227 12.93 -12.75 0.22
CA GLN A 227 14.01 -13.36 1.02
C GLN A 227 13.75 -14.85 1.32
N TRP A 228 12.49 -15.27 1.38
CA TRP A 228 12.14 -16.68 1.54
C TRP A 228 12.42 -17.51 0.28
N PHE A 229 12.19 -16.95 -0.91
CA PHE A 229 12.38 -17.66 -2.20
C PHE A 229 13.77 -17.48 -2.80
N LEU A 230 14.34 -16.30 -2.68
CA LEU A 230 15.69 -15.90 -3.07
C LEU A 230 16.43 -15.36 -1.83
N PRO A 231 16.96 -16.24 -0.98
CA PRO A 231 17.75 -15.81 0.17
C PRO A 231 18.94 -14.99 -0.31
N SER A 232 18.94 -13.72 0.07
CA SER A 232 20.06 -12.79 -0.14
C SER A 232 20.86 -12.63 1.14
N ASP A 233 22.10 -12.15 1.02
CA ASP A 233 22.90 -11.81 2.19
C ASP A 233 22.21 -10.76 3.05
N VAL A 234 22.47 -10.78 4.35
CA VAL A 234 21.83 -9.88 5.33
C VAL A 234 21.99 -8.41 4.92
N GLU A 235 23.14 -8.06 4.35
CA GLU A 235 23.47 -6.70 3.89
C GLU A 235 22.58 -6.27 2.70
N HIS A 236 22.40 -7.14 1.71
CA HIS A 236 21.52 -6.93 0.57
C HIS A 236 20.05 -6.82 1.01
N PHE A 237 19.62 -7.69 1.92
CA PHE A 237 18.28 -7.67 2.47
C PHE A 237 18.00 -6.36 3.24
N LEU A 238 18.91 -5.92 4.11
CA LEU A 238 18.78 -4.65 4.82
C LEU A 238 18.84 -3.44 3.88
N GLY A 239 19.68 -3.48 2.85
CA GLY A 239 19.72 -2.45 1.80
C GLY A 239 18.38 -2.35 1.07
N ALA A 240 17.77 -3.48 0.73
CA ALA A 240 16.44 -3.55 0.12
C ALA A 240 15.34 -3.04 1.07
N MET A 241 15.43 -3.30 2.39
CA MET A 241 14.52 -2.68 3.37
C MET A 241 14.58 -1.16 3.32
N VAL A 242 15.78 -0.58 3.31
CA VAL A 242 15.98 0.88 3.20
C VAL A 242 15.44 1.39 1.86
N GLN A 243 15.66 0.64 0.78
CA GLN A 243 15.15 0.94 -0.55
C GLN A 243 13.61 1.07 -0.60
N VAL A 244 12.85 0.30 0.19
CA VAL A 244 11.39 0.44 0.31
C VAL A 244 11.00 1.85 0.77
N PHE A 245 11.68 2.39 1.78
CA PHE A 245 11.41 3.74 2.29
C PHE A 245 11.74 4.81 1.25
N SER A 246 12.90 4.68 0.59
CA SER A 246 13.32 5.58 -0.50
C SER A 246 12.31 5.60 -1.65
N ALA A 247 11.89 4.42 -2.11
CA ALA A 247 10.90 4.28 -3.18
C ALA A 247 9.55 4.88 -2.79
N PHE A 248 9.11 4.67 -1.54
CA PHE A 248 7.88 5.26 -1.03
C PHE A 248 7.93 6.79 -1.01
N LEU A 249 9.03 7.39 -0.55
CA LEU A 249 9.19 8.86 -0.52
C LEU A 249 9.18 9.47 -1.92
N LEU A 250 9.89 8.85 -2.87
CA LEU A 250 9.88 9.29 -4.27
C LEU A 250 8.48 9.20 -4.89
N LEU A 251 7.76 8.11 -4.62
CA LEU A 251 6.39 7.96 -5.11
C LEU A 251 5.43 8.95 -4.45
N CYS A 252 5.64 9.31 -3.18
CA CYS A 252 4.86 10.36 -2.52
C CYS A 252 5.04 11.73 -3.20
N LEU A 253 6.26 12.08 -3.62
CA LEU A 253 6.51 13.33 -4.36
C LEU A 253 5.74 13.36 -5.66
N LEU A 254 5.78 12.27 -6.43
CA LEU A 254 5.07 12.16 -7.70
C LEU A 254 3.55 12.14 -7.50
N GLY A 255 3.06 11.39 -6.51
CA GLY A 255 1.65 11.32 -6.13
C GLY A 255 1.09 12.67 -5.69
N ASN A 256 1.82 13.42 -4.87
CA ASN A 256 1.44 14.78 -4.47
C ASN A 256 1.24 15.69 -5.68
N LEU A 257 2.19 15.71 -6.62
CA LEU A 257 2.06 16.51 -7.85
C LEU A 257 0.80 16.11 -8.61
N MET A 258 0.55 14.82 -8.76
CA MET A 258 -0.65 14.34 -9.45
C MET A 258 -1.94 14.70 -8.74
N SER A 259 -1.98 14.60 -7.42
CA SER A 259 -3.14 14.99 -6.64
C SER A 259 -3.41 16.49 -6.74
N ILE A 260 -2.38 17.33 -6.91
CA ILE A 260 -2.51 18.77 -7.11
C ILE A 260 -2.91 19.11 -8.55
N TYR A 261 -2.24 18.53 -9.55
CA TYR A 261 -2.42 18.90 -10.96
C TYR A 261 -3.65 18.27 -11.61
N ALA A 262 -4.03 17.08 -11.16
CA ALA A 262 -5.03 16.24 -11.81
C ALA A 262 -5.98 15.58 -10.79
N PRO A 263 -6.64 16.38 -9.91
CA PRO A 263 -7.64 15.82 -9.00
C PRO A 263 -8.79 15.20 -9.80
N VAL A 264 -9.18 13.97 -9.43
CA VAL A 264 -10.32 13.28 -10.03
C VAL A 264 -11.41 13.06 -8.99
N ARG A 265 -12.60 13.55 -9.31
CA ARG A 265 -13.77 13.33 -8.46
C ARG A 265 -14.25 11.86 -8.57
N MET A 266 -14.01 11.08 -7.52
CA MET A 266 -14.53 9.72 -7.29
C MET A 266 -15.99 9.68 -6.78
N ARG A 267 -16.88 8.89 -7.37
CA ARG A 267 -18.26 8.77 -6.86
C ARG A 267 -18.27 8.30 -5.40
N GLU A 268 -19.19 8.83 -4.60
CA GLU A 268 -19.43 8.32 -3.24
C GLU A 268 -19.77 6.82 -3.34
N LEU A 269 -19.07 5.98 -2.55
CA LEU A 269 -19.25 4.52 -2.53
C LEU A 269 -18.84 3.79 -3.82
N GLY A 270 -17.91 4.35 -4.61
CA GLY A 270 -17.37 3.64 -5.76
C GLY A 270 -16.00 4.12 -6.22
N THR A 271 -15.31 3.24 -6.95
CA THR A 271 -14.03 3.55 -7.63
C THR A 271 -14.22 4.24 -8.97
N LYS A 272 -15.47 4.54 -9.36
CA LYS A 272 -15.75 5.18 -10.65
C LYS A 272 -15.52 6.68 -10.57
N ALA A 273 -14.61 7.17 -11.41
CA ALA A 273 -14.45 8.58 -11.67
C ALA A 273 -15.74 9.17 -12.27
N VAL A 274 -16.15 10.33 -11.81
CA VAL A 274 -17.31 11.06 -12.35
C VAL A 274 -16.78 12.04 -13.39
N LYS A 275 -17.08 11.76 -14.68
CA LYS A 275 -16.75 12.61 -15.84
C LYS A 275 -15.27 13.07 -15.86
N PRO A 276 -14.27 12.16 -15.82
CA PRO A 276 -12.87 12.57 -15.87
C PRO A 276 -12.58 13.30 -17.18
N LYS A 277 -11.86 14.42 -17.12
CA LYS A 277 -11.36 15.09 -18.32
C LYS A 277 -10.32 14.19 -18.98
N PHE A 278 -10.32 14.13 -20.32
CA PHE A 278 -9.36 13.31 -21.07
C PHE A 278 -7.90 13.67 -20.74
N ALA A 279 -7.60 14.97 -20.57
CA ALA A 279 -6.27 15.42 -20.14
C ALA A 279 -5.83 14.83 -18.79
N THR A 280 -6.76 14.65 -17.85
CA THR A 280 -6.46 14.03 -16.55
C THR A 280 -6.09 12.56 -16.70
N PHE A 281 -6.77 11.84 -17.60
CA PHE A 281 -6.44 10.46 -17.92
C PHE A 281 -5.05 10.34 -18.56
N ILE A 282 -4.72 11.20 -19.53
CA ILE A 282 -3.38 11.26 -20.13
C ILE A 282 -2.33 11.50 -19.05
N LEU A 283 -2.54 12.47 -18.16
CA LEU A 283 -1.56 12.80 -17.14
C LEU A 283 -1.35 11.63 -16.16
N GLN A 284 -2.42 10.93 -15.76
CA GLN A 284 -2.32 9.72 -14.93
C GLN A 284 -1.56 8.59 -15.65
N PHE A 285 -1.82 8.39 -16.94
CA PHE A 285 -1.11 7.41 -17.76
C PHE A 285 0.38 7.77 -17.91
N LEU A 286 0.70 9.03 -18.19
CA LEU A 286 2.07 9.52 -18.22
C LEU A 286 2.77 9.30 -16.88
N THR A 287 2.06 9.49 -15.78
CA THR A 287 2.65 9.24 -14.45
C THR A 287 3.03 7.78 -14.29
N LEU A 288 2.22 6.84 -14.78
CA LEU A 288 2.57 5.42 -14.76
C LEU A 288 3.86 5.13 -15.54
N ILE A 289 4.09 5.82 -16.67
CA ILE A 289 5.34 5.75 -17.44
C ILE A 289 6.51 6.38 -16.67
N PHE A 290 6.27 7.47 -15.94
CA PHE A 290 7.29 8.15 -15.15
C PHE A 290 7.64 7.44 -13.84
N VAL A 291 6.80 6.52 -13.33
CA VAL A 291 7.12 5.79 -12.09
C VAL A 291 8.43 5.00 -12.20
N PRO A 292 8.65 4.13 -13.21
CA PRO A 292 9.95 3.46 -13.39
C PRO A 292 11.13 4.43 -13.49
N LEU A 293 10.96 5.54 -14.21
CA LEU A 293 12.01 6.56 -14.33
C LEU A 293 12.31 7.23 -12.99
N THR A 294 11.28 7.48 -12.18
CA THR A 294 11.40 8.06 -10.85
C THR A 294 12.11 7.10 -9.89
N LEU A 295 11.89 5.80 -10.04
CA LEU A 295 12.50 4.76 -9.19
C LEU A 295 13.88 4.31 -9.69
N SER A 296 14.27 4.61 -10.93
CA SER A 296 15.54 4.18 -11.52
C SER A 296 16.80 4.61 -10.75
N PRO A 297 16.87 5.79 -10.07
CA PRO A 297 18.04 6.14 -9.27
C PRO A 297 18.32 5.15 -8.14
N LEU A 298 17.31 4.36 -7.72
CA LEU A 298 17.46 3.32 -6.71
C LEU A 298 18.24 2.09 -7.20
N LEU A 299 18.57 2.01 -8.50
CA LEU A 299 19.48 1.00 -9.04
C LEU A 299 20.95 1.39 -8.88
N LEU A 300 21.24 2.67 -8.58
CA LEU A 300 22.61 3.16 -8.49
C LEU A 300 23.48 2.40 -7.46
N PRO A 301 23.00 2.08 -6.24
CA PRO A 301 23.77 1.28 -5.29
C PRO A 301 24.25 -0.07 -5.85
N TRP A 302 23.41 -0.76 -6.61
CA TRP A 302 23.75 -2.02 -7.26
C TRP A 302 24.80 -1.84 -8.36
N VAL A 303 24.65 -0.81 -9.21
CA VAL A 303 25.64 -0.49 -10.26
C VAL A 303 27.01 -0.18 -9.63
N LEU A 304 27.04 0.60 -8.55
CA LEU A 304 28.28 0.95 -7.86
C LEU A 304 28.94 -0.27 -7.22
N GLU A 305 28.17 -1.11 -6.53
CA GLU A 305 28.69 -2.36 -5.98
C GLU A 305 29.29 -3.26 -7.06
N PHE A 306 28.62 -3.40 -8.21
CA PHE A 306 29.14 -4.15 -9.36
C PHE A 306 30.47 -3.57 -9.87
N MET A 307 30.62 -2.25 -9.90
CA MET A 307 31.85 -1.58 -10.37
C MET A 307 33.01 -1.66 -9.37
N PHE A 308 32.75 -1.52 -8.07
CA PHE A 308 33.79 -1.47 -7.05
C PHE A 308 34.09 -2.83 -6.41
N GLY A 309 33.31 -3.86 -6.72
CA GLY A 309 33.47 -5.23 -6.25
C GLY A 309 32.94 -5.49 -4.84
N GLY A 310 32.57 -6.74 -4.58
CA GLY A 310 32.14 -7.24 -3.27
C GLY A 310 33.31 -7.40 -2.31
N GLY A 311 33.85 -6.27 -1.83
CA GLY A 311 34.85 -6.26 -0.75
C GLY A 311 34.24 -6.55 0.63
N ALA A 312 35.07 -6.47 1.68
CA ALA A 312 34.62 -6.64 3.07
C ALA A 312 33.68 -5.52 3.58
N VAL A 313 33.41 -4.51 2.76
CA VAL A 313 32.57 -3.36 3.10
C VAL A 313 31.19 -3.56 2.47
N PRO A 314 30.09 -3.39 3.22
CA PRO A 314 28.72 -3.55 2.72
C PRO A 314 28.32 -2.37 1.82
N VAL A 315 28.93 -2.25 0.64
CA VAL A 315 28.78 -1.11 -0.28
C VAL A 315 27.30 -0.90 -0.62
N PHE A 316 26.56 -1.97 -0.92
CA PHE A 316 25.14 -1.90 -1.23
C PHE A 316 24.31 -1.22 -0.13
N LEU A 317 24.47 -1.66 1.12
CA LEU A 317 23.74 -1.12 2.27
C LEU A 317 24.12 0.34 2.54
N LEU A 318 25.42 0.65 2.54
CA LEU A 318 25.90 2.01 2.78
C LEU A 318 25.40 2.99 1.71
N MET A 319 25.41 2.57 0.44
CA MET A 319 24.90 3.39 -0.66
C MET A 319 23.39 3.58 -0.58
N HIS A 320 22.62 2.55 -0.17
CA HIS A 320 21.18 2.72 0.06
C HIS A 320 20.87 3.64 1.25
N LEU A 321 21.64 3.60 2.34
CA LEU A 321 21.50 4.52 3.47
C LEU A 321 21.79 5.97 3.06
N LEU A 322 22.88 6.19 2.31
CA LEU A 322 23.22 7.51 1.78
C LEU A 322 22.14 8.02 0.81
N MET A 323 21.68 7.16 -0.10
CA MET A 323 20.61 7.47 -1.05
C MET A 323 19.30 7.81 -0.32
N PHE A 324 18.94 7.05 0.72
CA PHE A 324 17.77 7.34 1.54
C PHE A 324 17.89 8.70 2.23
N ALA A 325 19.04 9.02 2.80
CA ALA A 325 19.28 10.34 3.41
C ALA A 325 19.12 11.47 2.38
N ALA A 326 19.70 11.32 1.19
CA ALA A 326 19.57 12.28 0.09
C ALA A 326 18.11 12.46 -0.35
N ILE A 327 17.38 11.35 -0.55
CA ILE A 327 15.95 11.36 -0.92
C ILE A 327 15.10 11.97 0.19
N ALA A 328 15.39 11.72 1.46
CA ALA A 328 14.65 12.30 2.58
C ALA A 328 14.84 13.83 2.67
N LEU A 329 16.05 14.32 2.41
CA LEU A 329 16.32 15.76 2.31
C LEU A 329 15.61 16.37 1.10
N LEU A 330 15.69 15.72 -0.07
CA LEU A 330 14.97 16.12 -1.28
C LEU A 330 13.46 16.17 -1.05
N TYR A 331 12.91 15.14 -0.40
CA TYR A 331 11.50 15.06 -0.03
C TYR A 331 11.08 16.23 0.85
N ARG A 332 11.85 16.51 1.91
CA ARG A 332 11.58 17.63 2.82
C ARG A 332 11.59 18.97 2.10
N TRP A 333 12.48 19.16 1.13
CA TRP A 333 12.54 20.38 0.34
C TRP A 333 11.38 20.48 -0.66
N LEU A 334 11.17 19.45 -1.49
CA LEU A 334 10.12 19.46 -2.52
C LEU A 334 8.71 19.50 -1.95
N VAL A 335 8.43 18.83 -0.82
CA VAL A 335 7.08 18.87 -0.23
C VAL A 335 6.69 20.27 0.25
N ARG A 336 7.66 21.11 0.64
CA ARG A 336 7.40 22.52 0.97
C ARG A 336 6.98 23.29 -0.28
N GLN A 337 7.71 23.11 -1.37
CA GLN A 337 7.40 23.72 -2.67
C GLN A 337 6.03 23.25 -3.20
N GLN A 338 5.74 21.95 -3.07
CA GLN A 338 4.42 21.39 -3.39
C GLN A 338 3.31 21.93 -2.50
N GLY A 339 3.63 22.33 -1.26
CA GLY A 339 2.69 23.01 -0.37
C GLY A 339 2.29 24.39 -0.88
N GLU A 340 3.25 25.18 -1.34
CA GLU A 340 3.00 26.49 -1.96
C GLU A 340 2.21 26.34 -3.27
N LEU A 341 2.55 25.34 -4.07
CA LEU A 341 1.80 24.99 -5.28
C LEU A 341 0.38 24.52 -4.96
N LEU A 342 0.20 23.71 -3.91
CA LEU A 342 -1.13 23.33 -3.45
C LEU A 342 -1.92 24.58 -3.12
N GLN A 343 -1.33 25.51 -2.37
CA GLN A 343 -1.95 26.76 -1.98
C GLN A 343 -2.42 27.61 -3.16
N SER A 344 -1.61 27.73 -4.21
CA SER A 344 -1.99 28.50 -5.40
C SER A 344 -3.11 27.86 -6.21
N ARG A 345 -3.34 26.54 -6.07
CA ARG A 345 -4.35 25.78 -6.84
C ARG A 345 -5.55 25.33 -6.02
N GLU A 346 -5.69 25.76 -4.77
CA GLU A 346 -6.76 25.34 -3.87
C GLU A 346 -8.16 25.53 -4.45
N GLN A 347 -8.41 26.69 -5.06
CA GLN A 347 -9.70 27.02 -5.65
C GLN A 347 -10.01 26.14 -6.86
N GLU A 348 -9.03 25.91 -7.73
CA GLU A 348 -9.20 25.03 -8.90
C GLU A 348 -9.51 23.59 -8.50
N ILE A 349 -8.81 23.08 -7.48
CA ILE A 349 -9.05 21.76 -6.93
C ILE A 349 -10.47 21.72 -6.36
N LEU A 350 -10.86 22.71 -5.55
CA LEU A 350 -12.20 22.77 -4.96
C LEU A 350 -13.30 22.80 -6.03
N ASP A 351 -13.12 23.55 -7.11
CA ASP A 351 -14.02 23.63 -8.24
C ASP A 351 -14.23 22.25 -8.90
N VAL A 352 -13.14 21.53 -9.16
CA VAL A 352 -13.20 20.17 -9.72
C VAL A 352 -13.90 19.20 -8.77
N LEU A 353 -13.71 19.37 -7.46
CA LEU A 353 -14.30 18.51 -6.43
C LEU A 353 -15.78 18.82 -6.13
N THR A 354 -16.27 20.01 -6.50
CA THR A 354 -17.64 20.48 -6.19
C THR A 354 -18.60 20.44 -7.38
N ARG A 355 -18.14 20.60 -8.63
CA ARG A 355 -19.01 20.59 -9.83
C ARG A 355 -19.69 19.24 -10.06
N ASP A 356 -21.02 19.22 -10.17
CA ASP A 356 -21.89 18.03 -10.35
C ASP A 356 -22.05 17.55 -11.81
#